data_AF-A0A377F9A4-F1
#
_entry.id   AF-A0A377F9A4-F1
#
_cell.length_a   1.000
_cell.length_b   1.000
_cell.length_c   1.000
_cell.angle_alpha   90.00
_cell.angle_beta   90.00
_cell.angle_gamma   90.00
#
_symmetry.space_group_name_H-M   'P 1'
#
loop_
_entity.id
_entity.type
_entity.pdbx_description
1 polymer ?
#
loop_
_entity_poly.entity_id
_entity_poly.type
_entity_poly.pdbx_seq_one_letter_code
_entity_poly.pdbx_strand_id
1 'polypeptide(L)'
;MSTEDYLVKRAKEGLEERLAFLFPDEEERLKRRPEYDERLETELQVINQMGFPGYFLIVMEFIQWSKDNGVPVGPGRGSGAGSLVAYALKITDLDPLEFDLLFERFLNPERVSMPDFDVDFCMEKRDQVIEHVADMYGRDAVSQIITFGTMAAKAVIRDVGRVLGHPYGFVDRISKLIPPDPGMTLAKAFEAEPQLPKSTKRMKKLRR
;
A
#
# COMPACT_ATOMS: atom_id res chain seq x y z
N MET A 1 28.98 13.32 4.39
CA MET A 1 28.07 13.20 3.24
C MET A 1 26.67 13.41 3.79
N SER A 2 25.89 14.33 3.22
CA SER A 2 24.52 14.57 3.70
C SER A 2 23.57 13.47 3.22
N THR A 3 22.36 13.41 3.79
CA THR A 3 21.30 12.49 3.34
C THR A 3 20.91 12.76 1.88
N GLU A 4 20.88 14.04 1.49
CA GLU A 4 20.62 14.48 0.11
C GLU A 4 21.71 13.99 -0.84
N ASP A 5 22.98 14.20 -0.49
CA ASP A 5 24.11 13.72 -1.31
C ASP A 5 24.10 12.19 -1.46
N TYR A 6 23.71 11.48 -0.39
CA TYR A 6 23.61 10.02 -0.40
C TYR A 6 22.51 9.52 -1.33
N LEU A 7 21.34 10.18 -1.30
CA LEU A 7 20.26 9.88 -2.24
C LEU A 7 20.70 10.11 -3.69
N VAL A 8 21.28 11.28 -3.99
CA VAL A 8 21.73 11.63 -5.35
C VAL A 8 22.73 10.61 -5.86
N LYS A 9 23.73 10.25 -5.03
CA LYS A 9 24.73 9.25 -5.39
C LYS A 9 24.08 7.90 -5.72
N ARG A 10 23.22 7.39 -4.83
CA ARG A 10 22.58 6.08 -5.01
C ARG A 10 21.61 6.05 -6.17
N ALA A 11 20.89 7.14 -6.40
CA ALA A 11 19.97 7.26 -7.53
C ALA A 11 20.73 7.27 -8.87
N LYS A 12 21.86 7.99 -8.97
CA LYS A 12 22.71 7.99 -10.17
C LYS A 12 23.34 6.61 -10.42
N GLU A 13 23.91 5.98 -9.39
CA GLU A 13 24.46 4.61 -9.48
C GLU A 13 23.38 3.59 -9.92
N GLY A 14 22.19 3.67 -9.32
CA GLY A 14 21.07 2.79 -9.67
C GLY A 14 20.52 3.03 -11.08
N LEU A 15 20.50 4.28 -11.55
CA LEU A 15 20.10 4.60 -12.92
C LEU A 15 21.07 4.02 -13.94
N GLU A 16 22.38 4.01 -13.68
CA GLU A 16 23.36 3.36 -14.57
C GLU A 16 23.05 1.87 -14.75
N GLU A 17 22.74 1.15 -13.66
CA GLU A 17 22.34 -0.26 -13.72
C GLU A 17 21.06 -0.46 -14.53
N ARG A 18 20.05 0.41 -14.33
CA ARG A 18 18.77 0.35 -15.06
C ARG A 18 18.95 0.65 -16.55
N LEU A 19 19.74 1.66 -16.91
CA LEU A 19 20.01 2.01 -18.31
C LEU A 19 20.81 0.92 -19.02
N ALA A 20 21.75 0.26 -18.33
CA ALA A 20 22.47 -0.88 -18.89
C ALA A 20 21.55 -2.08 -19.16
N PHE A 21 20.52 -2.28 -18.32
CA PHE A 21 19.51 -3.30 -18.52
C PHE A 21 18.51 -2.96 -19.64
N LEU A 22 18.00 -1.72 -19.67
CA LEU A 22 17.00 -1.27 -20.65
C LEU A 22 17.59 -1.13 -22.06
N PHE A 23 18.80 -0.55 -22.16
CA PHE A 23 19.50 -0.31 -23.41
C PHE A 23 20.88 -0.97 -23.33
N PRO A 24 21.00 -2.28 -23.65
CA PRO A 24 22.28 -2.98 -23.64
C PRO A 24 23.30 -2.40 -24.62
N ASP A 25 22.82 -1.81 -25.72
CA ASP A 25 23.64 -1.09 -26.70
C ASP A 25 24.05 0.30 -26.21
N GLU A 26 25.35 0.60 -26.26
CA GLU A 26 25.90 1.86 -25.72
C GLU A 26 25.53 3.08 -26.57
N GLU A 27 25.42 2.95 -27.89
CA GLU A 27 25.05 4.07 -28.76
C GLU A 27 23.58 4.47 -28.56
N GLU A 28 22.68 3.49 -28.44
CA GLU A 28 21.28 3.74 -28.11
C GLU A 28 21.13 4.33 -26.71
N ARG A 29 21.86 3.78 -25.73
CA ARG A 29 21.86 4.30 -24.35
C ARG A 29 22.29 5.76 -24.32
N LEU A 30 23.35 6.15 -25.03
CA LEU A 30 23.80 7.54 -25.09
C LEU A 30 22.76 8.48 -25.72
N LYS A 31 21.97 8.00 -26.69
CA LYS A 31 20.91 8.80 -27.33
C LYS A 31 19.69 8.99 -26.42
N ARG A 32 19.31 7.96 -25.65
CA ARG A 32 18.13 7.99 -24.75
C ARG A 32 18.43 8.58 -23.38
N ARG A 33 19.68 8.48 -22.89
CA ARG A 33 20.11 8.92 -21.56
C ARG A 33 19.72 10.35 -21.16
N PRO A 34 19.80 11.38 -22.03
CA PRO A 34 19.47 12.75 -21.64
C PRO A 34 18.07 12.89 -21.02
N GLU A 35 17.09 12.16 -21.56
CA GLU A 35 15.71 12.16 -21.08
C GLU A 35 15.60 11.64 -19.63
N TYR A 36 16.35 10.59 -19.31
CA TYR A 36 16.38 10.00 -17.98
C TYR A 36 17.16 10.87 -16.99
N ASP A 37 18.29 11.44 -17.42
CA ASP A 37 19.10 12.32 -16.57
C ASP A 37 18.32 13.60 -16.20
N GLU A 38 17.59 14.21 -17.15
CA GLU A 38 16.73 15.38 -16.90
C GLU A 38 15.57 15.04 -15.93
N ARG A 39 14.90 13.91 -16.15
CA ARG A 39 13.82 13.45 -15.25
C ARG A 39 14.35 13.16 -13.84
N LEU A 40 15.49 12.48 -13.73
CA LEU A 40 16.09 12.13 -12.45
C LEU A 40 16.45 13.39 -11.65
N GLU A 41 17.10 14.36 -12.28
CA GLU A 41 17.52 15.60 -11.60
C GLU A 41 16.31 16.44 -11.17
N THR A 42 15.26 16.51 -12.00
CA THR A 42 14.00 17.18 -11.65
C THR A 42 13.33 16.54 -10.42
N GLU A 43 13.22 15.21 -10.39
CA GLU A 43 12.66 14.50 -9.24
C GLU A 43 13.53 14.65 -7.99
N LEU A 44 14.85 14.50 -8.11
CA LEU A 44 15.80 14.66 -7.00
C LEU A 44 15.74 16.06 -6.39
N GLN A 45 15.62 17.09 -7.23
CA GLN A 45 15.44 18.47 -6.76
C GLN A 45 14.18 18.60 -5.91
N VAL A 46 13.03 18.09 -6.38
CA VAL A 46 11.78 18.16 -5.63
C VAL A 46 11.88 17.37 -4.31
N ILE A 47 12.42 16.16 -4.33
CA ILE A 47 12.57 15.30 -3.14
C ILE A 47 13.45 15.97 -2.08
N ASN A 48 14.58 16.55 -2.48
CA ASN A 48 15.51 17.22 -1.58
C ASN A 48 14.91 18.53 -1.04
N GLN A 49 14.28 19.34 -1.89
CA GLN A 49 13.63 20.59 -1.47
C GLN A 49 12.50 20.36 -0.47
N MET A 50 11.73 19.28 -0.64
CA MET A 50 10.65 18.93 0.29
C MET A 50 11.13 18.20 1.55
N GLY A 51 12.41 17.84 1.64
CA GLY A 51 12.98 17.20 2.82
C GLY A 51 12.63 15.71 2.98
N PHE A 52 12.36 15.01 1.86
CA PHE A 52 12.06 13.56 1.88
C PHE A 52 13.20 12.59 1.51
N PRO A 53 14.50 12.97 1.42
CA PRO A 53 15.51 12.00 0.98
C PRO A 53 15.67 10.84 1.96
N GLY A 54 15.54 11.09 3.27
CA GLY A 54 15.59 10.04 4.28
C GLY A 54 14.51 8.97 4.11
N TYR A 55 13.30 9.37 3.73
CA TYR A 55 12.19 8.44 3.49
C TYR A 55 12.49 7.48 2.33
N PHE A 56 12.98 8.00 1.21
CA PHE A 56 13.38 7.19 0.06
C PHE A 56 14.52 6.23 0.42
N LEU A 57 15.50 6.69 1.21
CA LEU A 57 16.62 5.85 1.66
C LEU A 57 16.18 4.72 2.61
N ILE A 58 15.22 4.98 3.50
CA ILE A 58 14.65 3.94 4.37
C ILE A 58 13.94 2.89 3.51
N VAL A 59 13.08 3.32 2.57
CA VAL A 59 12.28 2.42 1.75
C VAL A 59 13.16 1.61 0.78
N MET A 60 14.18 2.21 0.17
CA MET A 60 15.10 1.48 -0.71
C MET A 60 15.86 0.39 0.05
N GLU A 61 16.33 0.70 1.26
CA GLU A 61 17.11 -0.22 2.08
C GLU A 61 16.22 -1.40 2.49
N PHE A 62 15.01 -1.09 2.98
CA PHE A 62 14.02 -2.07 3.37
C PHE A 62 13.66 -3.04 2.26
N ILE A 63 13.42 -2.53 1.04
CA ILE A 63 13.08 -3.36 -0.12
C ILE A 63 14.27 -4.21 -0.55
N GLN A 64 15.48 -3.65 -0.57
CA GLN A 64 16.68 -4.37 -0.95
C GLN A 64 16.98 -5.51 0.04
N TRP A 65 16.96 -5.22 1.35
CA TRP A 65 17.11 -6.22 2.40
C TRP A 65 16.04 -7.32 2.29
N SER A 66 14.79 -6.95 2.02
CA SER A 66 13.70 -7.92 1.86
C SER A 66 13.97 -8.88 0.70
N LYS A 67 14.45 -8.36 -0.45
CA LYS A 67 14.83 -9.16 -1.62
C LYS A 67 15.99 -10.11 -1.29
N ASP A 68 17.02 -9.62 -0.60
CA ASP A 68 18.23 -10.39 -0.25
C ASP A 68 17.94 -11.51 0.77
N ASN A 69 16.96 -11.31 1.65
CA ASN A 69 16.61 -12.23 2.73
C ASN A 69 15.38 -13.09 2.45
N GLY A 70 14.88 -13.10 1.21
CA GLY A 70 13.75 -13.93 0.79
C GLY A 70 12.42 -13.55 1.46
N VAL A 71 12.20 -12.26 1.71
CA VAL A 71 10.93 -11.69 2.18
C VAL A 71 10.16 -11.14 0.97
N PRO A 72 9.06 -11.78 0.54
CA PRO A 72 8.27 -11.27 -0.57
C PRO A 72 7.62 -9.93 -0.22
N VAL A 73 7.94 -8.90 -1.00
CA VAL A 73 7.28 -7.60 -0.97
C VAL A 73 6.06 -7.62 -1.89
N GLY A 74 4.95 -7.06 -1.43
CA GLY A 74 3.71 -6.99 -2.19
C GLY A 74 3.85 -6.11 -3.44
N PRO A 75 2.92 -6.22 -4.40
CA PRO A 75 2.95 -5.42 -5.63
C PRO A 75 2.52 -3.96 -5.42
N GLY A 76 1.91 -3.63 -4.27
CA GLY A 76 1.44 -2.28 -3.95
C GLY A 76 2.60 -1.29 -3.95
N ARG A 77 2.59 -0.32 -4.86
CA ARG A 77 3.54 0.80 -4.90
C ARG A 77 2.83 2.16 -4.99
N GLY A 78 1.52 2.16 -4.72
CA GLY A 78 0.65 3.33 -4.87
C GLY A 78 0.89 4.06 -6.20
N SER A 79 1.01 5.39 -6.12
CA SER A 79 1.43 6.22 -7.26
C SER A 79 2.95 6.27 -7.43
N GLY A 80 3.72 5.64 -6.54
CA GLY A 80 5.19 5.65 -6.55
C GLY A 80 5.83 5.01 -7.78
N ALA A 81 5.08 4.22 -8.56
CA ALA A 81 5.52 3.74 -9.88
C ALA A 81 5.83 4.87 -10.88
N GLY A 82 5.30 6.08 -10.67
CA GLY A 82 5.60 7.25 -11.50
C GLY A 82 6.93 7.95 -11.19
N SER A 83 7.67 7.51 -10.17
CA SER A 83 8.98 8.07 -9.82
C SER A 83 10.12 7.29 -10.48
N LEU A 84 10.90 7.99 -11.30
CA LEU A 84 12.13 7.45 -11.86
C LEU A 84 13.19 7.23 -10.78
N VAL A 85 13.21 8.07 -9.74
CA VAL A 85 14.07 7.85 -8.57
C VAL A 85 13.71 6.53 -7.87
N ALA A 86 12.42 6.22 -7.69
CA ALA A 86 12.01 4.95 -7.12
C ALA A 86 12.43 3.75 -7.99
N TYR A 87 12.38 3.88 -9.30
CA TYR A 87 12.83 2.85 -10.24
C TYR A 87 14.35 2.63 -10.17
N ALA A 88 15.11 3.72 -10.17
CA ALA A 88 16.58 3.72 -10.05
C ALA A 88 17.04 3.08 -8.73
N LEU A 89 16.34 3.36 -7.62
CA LEU A 89 16.63 2.78 -6.30
C LEU A 89 16.06 1.36 -6.10
N LYS A 90 15.51 0.73 -7.14
CA LYS A 90 14.91 -0.61 -7.10
C LYS A 90 13.72 -0.77 -6.14
N ILE A 91 13.11 0.35 -5.75
CA ILE A 91 11.85 0.41 -4.98
C ILE A 91 10.71 -0.07 -5.86
N THR A 92 10.69 0.40 -7.12
CA THR A 92 9.75 -0.02 -8.16
C THR A 92 10.49 -0.75 -9.28
N ASP A 93 9.76 -1.55 -10.04
CA ASP A 93 10.30 -2.40 -11.10
C ASP A 93 9.80 -2.00 -12.50
N LEU A 94 9.09 -0.87 -12.62
CA LEU A 94 8.59 -0.33 -13.90
C LEU A 94 9.34 0.94 -14.29
N ASP A 95 9.67 1.06 -15.57
CA ASP A 95 10.19 2.29 -16.17
C ASP A 95 9.05 3.31 -16.35
N PRO A 96 9.05 4.44 -15.65
CA PRO A 96 7.99 5.43 -15.76
C PRO A 96 7.99 6.18 -17.10
N LEU A 97 9.12 6.33 -17.79
CA LEU A 97 9.18 7.06 -19.06
C LEU A 97 8.56 6.25 -20.20
N GLU A 98 8.74 4.93 -20.20
CA GLU A 98 8.15 4.04 -21.22
C GLU A 98 6.61 4.02 -21.17
N PHE A 99 6.02 4.24 -20.00
CA PHE A 99 4.56 4.17 -19.77
C PHE A 99 3.91 5.53 -19.46
N ASP A 100 4.61 6.65 -19.73
CA ASP A 100 4.14 8.02 -19.45
C ASP A 100 3.63 8.21 -18.01
N LEU A 101 4.28 7.57 -17.03
CA LEU A 101 3.89 7.68 -15.62
C LEU A 101 4.41 9.00 -15.02
N LEU A 102 3.50 9.75 -14.39
CA LEU A 102 3.77 11.09 -13.88
C LEU A 102 4.21 11.06 -12.42
N PHE A 103 5.35 11.70 -12.13
CA PHE A 103 5.91 11.83 -10.79
C PHE A 103 5.04 12.72 -9.90
N GLU A 104 4.44 13.76 -10.47
CA GLU A 104 3.61 14.74 -9.78
C GLU A 104 2.33 14.12 -9.22
N ARG A 105 1.93 12.95 -9.73
CA ARG A 105 0.82 12.18 -9.16
C ARG A 105 1.20 11.57 -7.80
N PHE A 106 2.47 11.23 -7.63
CA PHE A 106 3.04 10.70 -6.40
C PHE A 106 3.44 11.81 -5.42
N LEU A 107 4.24 12.77 -5.88
CA LEU A 107 4.74 13.87 -5.07
C LEU A 107 4.62 15.18 -5.86
N ASN A 108 3.70 16.04 -5.44
CA ASN A 108 3.47 17.32 -6.09
C ASN A 108 4.10 18.45 -5.27
N PRO A 109 5.05 19.25 -5.80
CA PRO A 109 5.66 20.36 -5.06
C PRO A 109 4.65 21.47 -4.69
N GLU A 110 3.57 21.64 -5.46
CA GLU A 110 2.52 22.63 -5.18
C GLU A 110 1.53 22.20 -4.09
N ARG A 111 1.58 20.93 -3.67
CA ARG A 111 0.71 20.37 -2.64
C ARG A 111 1.54 19.64 -1.60
N VAL A 112 1.51 20.11 -0.36
CA VAL A 112 2.13 19.39 0.76
C VAL A 112 1.38 18.07 0.98
N SER A 113 1.85 17.01 0.35
CA SER A 113 1.43 15.62 0.57
C SER A 113 2.64 14.80 0.98
N MET A 114 2.45 13.95 1.99
CA MET A 114 3.48 12.99 2.37
C MET A 114 3.60 11.93 1.27
N PRO A 115 4.81 11.61 0.80
CA PRO A 115 5.00 10.50 -0.12
C PRO A 115 4.66 9.19 0.59
N ASP A 116 3.81 8.36 -0.02
CA ASP A 116 3.48 7.03 0.50
C ASP A 116 3.64 5.98 -0.59
N PHE A 117 4.57 5.04 -0.37
CA PHE A 117 4.85 3.96 -1.30
C PHE A 117 3.94 2.75 -1.07
N ASP A 118 3.11 2.74 -0.01
CA ASP A 118 2.21 1.64 0.35
C ASP A 118 2.92 0.26 0.27
N VAL A 119 4.10 0.16 0.89
CA VAL A 119 4.92 -1.06 0.82
C VAL A 119 4.40 -2.11 1.80
N ASP A 120 3.78 -3.14 1.24
CA ASP A 120 3.32 -4.30 2.00
C ASP A 120 4.31 -5.48 1.92
N PHE A 121 4.30 -6.37 2.92
CA PHE A 121 5.04 -7.64 2.90
C PHE A 121 4.22 -8.77 3.53
N CYS A 122 4.60 -10.02 3.26
CA CYS A 122 3.87 -11.18 3.77
C CYS A 122 3.90 -11.28 5.31
N MET A 123 2.73 -11.46 5.94
CA MET A 123 2.58 -11.58 7.41
C MET A 123 3.41 -12.72 8.02
N GLU A 124 3.68 -13.79 7.27
CA GLU A 124 4.48 -14.92 7.73
C GLU A 124 5.92 -14.53 8.07
N LYS A 125 6.45 -13.51 7.37
CA LYS A 125 7.82 -13.01 7.52
C LYS A 125 7.92 -11.78 8.43
N ARG A 126 6.82 -11.36 9.08
CA ARG A 126 6.78 -10.13 9.87
C ARG A 126 7.82 -10.08 10.99
N ASP A 127 8.07 -11.20 11.68
CA ASP A 127 8.97 -11.20 12.83
C ASP A 127 10.42 -10.95 12.36
N GLN A 128 10.79 -11.48 11.18
CA GLN A 128 12.08 -11.23 10.54
C GLN A 128 12.25 -9.77 10.14
N VAL A 129 11.19 -9.18 9.58
CA VAL A 129 11.17 -7.76 9.19
C VAL A 129 11.28 -6.86 10.41
N ILE A 130 10.52 -7.16 11.47
CA ILE A 130 10.51 -6.39 12.73
C ILE A 130 11.91 -6.39 13.36
N GLU A 131 12.61 -7.53 13.35
CA GLU A 131 13.97 -7.61 13.88
C GLU A 131 14.93 -6.71 13.10
N HIS A 132 14.90 -6.75 11.76
CA HIS A 132 15.73 -5.89 10.92
C HIS A 132 15.51 -4.40 11.20
N VAL A 133 14.25 -3.95 11.20
CA VAL A 133 13.99 -2.52 11.45
C VAL A 133 14.29 -2.13 12.91
N ALA A 134 14.19 -3.07 13.86
CA ALA A 134 14.59 -2.84 15.24
C ALA A 134 16.11 -2.72 15.40
N ASP A 135 16.89 -3.52 14.67
CA ASP A 135 18.35 -3.41 14.63
C ASP A 135 18.79 -2.09 13.99
N MET A 136 18.10 -1.66 12.93
CA MET A 136 18.41 -0.44 12.18
C MET A 136 18.05 0.85 12.93
N TYR A 137 16.89 0.89 13.59
CA TYR A 137 16.33 2.13 14.15
C TYR A 137 16.11 2.10 15.67
N GLY A 138 16.37 0.96 16.31
CA GLY A 138 16.15 0.74 17.74
C GLY A 138 14.81 0.10 18.05
N ARG A 139 14.81 -0.90 18.95
CA ARG A 139 13.62 -1.69 19.28
C ARG A 139 12.44 -0.86 19.79
N ASP A 140 12.72 0.16 20.60
CA ASP A 140 11.70 1.03 21.21
C ASP A 140 11.14 2.07 20.21
N ALA A 141 11.78 2.24 19.06
CA ALA A 141 11.33 3.12 17.98
C ALA A 141 10.42 2.40 16.95
N VAL A 142 10.24 1.08 17.09
CA VAL A 142 9.45 0.25 16.17
C VAL A 142 8.22 -0.29 16.89
N SER A 143 7.05 -0.15 16.28
CA SER A 143 5.79 -0.67 16.82
C SER A 143 4.87 -1.18 15.72
N GLN A 144 3.95 -2.07 16.11
CA GLN A 144 2.90 -2.58 15.24
C GLN A 144 1.64 -1.72 15.36
N ILE A 145 0.88 -1.62 14.27
CA ILE A 145 -0.37 -0.87 14.23
C ILE A 145 -1.55 -1.83 14.49
N ILE A 146 -2.44 -1.46 15.40
CA ILE A 146 -3.62 -2.26 15.74
C ILE A 146 -4.69 -2.18 14.64
N THR A 147 -5.51 -3.22 14.51
CA THR A 147 -6.73 -3.20 13.69
C THR A 147 -7.97 -3.32 14.58
N PHE A 148 -9.07 -2.68 14.18
CA PHE A 148 -10.31 -2.69 14.94
C PHE A 148 -11.31 -3.70 14.39
N GLY A 149 -11.79 -4.60 15.24
CA GLY A 149 -12.98 -5.40 14.97
C GLY A 149 -14.24 -4.56 15.16
N THR A 150 -14.96 -4.28 14.08
CA THR A 150 -16.26 -3.59 14.14
C THR A 150 -17.42 -4.58 13.99
N MET A 151 -18.60 -4.21 14.48
CA MET A 151 -19.80 -5.04 14.34
C MET A 151 -20.38 -4.91 12.92
N ALA A 152 -19.85 -5.71 11.98
CA ALA A 152 -20.40 -5.83 10.63
C ALA A 152 -21.86 -6.33 10.63
N ALA A 153 -22.59 -6.15 9.52
CA ALA A 153 -24.02 -6.45 9.42
C ALA A 153 -24.42 -7.86 9.91
N LYS A 154 -23.62 -8.89 9.60
CA LYS A 154 -23.84 -10.26 10.10
C LYS A 154 -23.54 -10.39 11.60
N ALA A 155 -22.44 -9.81 12.04
CA ALA A 155 -22.00 -9.87 13.45
C ALA A 155 -23.03 -9.20 14.35
N VAL A 156 -23.49 -7.99 14.02
CA VAL A 156 -24.47 -7.25 14.82
C VAL A 156 -25.81 -7.98 14.93
N ILE A 157 -26.31 -8.62 13.86
CA ILE A 157 -27.53 -9.42 13.91
C ILE A 157 -27.36 -10.61 14.86
N ARG A 158 -26.22 -11.30 14.77
CA ARG A 158 -25.90 -12.46 15.60
C ARG A 158 -25.80 -12.09 17.07
N ASP A 159 -25.08 -11.02 17.38
CA ASP A 159 -24.82 -10.59 18.74
C ASP A 159 -26.08 -10.00 19.40
N VAL A 160 -26.84 -9.15 18.70
CA VAL A 160 -28.11 -8.62 19.20
C VAL A 160 -29.15 -9.74 19.37
N GLY A 161 -29.24 -10.66 18.41
CA GLY A 161 -30.16 -11.80 18.51
C GLY A 161 -29.89 -12.68 19.73
N ARG A 162 -28.61 -12.92 20.05
CA ARG A 162 -28.19 -13.63 21.26
C ARG A 162 -28.56 -12.86 22.54
N VAL A 163 -28.32 -11.55 22.59
CA VAL A 163 -28.66 -10.71 23.75
C VAL A 163 -30.18 -10.68 23.99
N LEU A 164 -30.98 -10.73 22.92
CA LEU A 164 -32.44 -10.83 23.01
C LEU A 164 -32.95 -12.23 23.39
N GLY A 165 -32.06 -13.19 23.68
CA GLY A 165 -32.42 -14.53 24.15
C GLY A 165 -32.88 -15.49 23.04
N HIS A 166 -32.66 -15.17 21.77
CA HIS A 166 -33.05 -16.07 20.68
C HIS A 166 -32.05 -17.23 20.48
N PRO A 167 -32.54 -18.46 20.18
CA PRO A 167 -31.66 -19.58 19.86
C PRO A 167 -30.80 -19.32 18.62
N TYR A 168 -29.58 -19.87 18.59
CA TYR A 168 -28.64 -19.68 17.49
C TYR A 168 -29.25 -19.96 16.10
N GLY A 169 -29.97 -21.07 15.95
CA GLY A 169 -30.57 -21.45 14.66
C GLY A 169 -31.65 -20.49 14.15
N PHE A 170 -32.28 -19.71 15.03
CA PHE A 170 -33.20 -18.64 14.63
C PHE A 170 -32.44 -17.44 14.08
N VAL A 171 -31.39 -17.01 14.79
CA VAL A 171 -30.61 -15.83 14.44
C VAL A 171 -29.73 -16.09 13.21
N ASP A 172 -29.15 -17.28 13.10
CA ASP A 172 -28.32 -17.69 11.95
C ASP A 172 -29.13 -17.64 10.64
N ARG A 173 -30.39 -18.08 10.66
CA ARG A 173 -31.30 -18.02 9.51
C ARG A 173 -31.48 -16.60 8.97
N ILE A 174 -31.50 -15.60 9.86
CA ILE A 174 -31.60 -14.19 9.46
C ILE A 174 -30.24 -13.68 8.97
N SER A 175 -29.15 -14.04 9.65
CA SER A 175 -27.81 -13.59 9.28
C SER A 175 -27.34 -14.10 7.90
N LYS A 176 -27.81 -15.29 7.49
CA LYS A 176 -27.53 -15.89 6.18
C LYS A 176 -28.18 -15.16 5.01
N LEU A 177 -29.25 -14.39 5.27
CA LEU A 177 -29.88 -13.53 4.28
C LEU A 177 -29.07 -12.25 4.00
N ILE A 178 -28.07 -11.94 4.84
CA ILE A 178 -27.16 -10.84 4.57
C ILE A 178 -26.15 -11.30 3.51
N PRO A 179 -26.02 -10.60 2.37
CA PRO A 179 -25.03 -10.95 1.37
C PRO A 179 -23.59 -10.87 1.92
N PRO A 180 -22.64 -11.65 1.36
CA PRO A 180 -21.27 -11.73 1.86
C PRO A 180 -20.36 -10.57 1.42
N ASP A 181 -20.87 -9.57 0.70
CA ASP A 181 -20.05 -8.51 0.11
C ASP A 181 -19.25 -7.71 1.16
N PRO A 182 -17.97 -7.41 0.88
CA PRO A 182 -17.19 -6.48 1.70
C PRO A 182 -17.90 -5.11 1.81
N GLY A 183 -17.94 -4.54 3.01
CA GLY A 183 -18.61 -3.25 3.25
C GLY A 183 -20.15 -3.32 3.22
N MET A 184 -20.74 -4.52 3.35
CA MET A 184 -22.19 -4.70 3.44
C MET A 184 -22.78 -4.01 4.68
N THR A 185 -23.83 -3.22 4.45
CA THR A 185 -24.63 -2.57 5.50
C THR A 185 -26.03 -3.17 5.55
N LEU A 186 -26.75 -2.97 6.65
CA LEU A 186 -28.14 -3.44 6.75
C LEU A 186 -29.03 -2.79 5.68
N ALA A 187 -28.84 -1.50 5.38
CA ALA A 187 -29.62 -0.83 4.34
C ALA A 187 -29.43 -1.49 2.97
N LYS A 188 -28.17 -1.72 2.56
CA LYS A 188 -27.84 -2.42 1.30
C LYS A 188 -28.40 -3.84 1.27
N ALA A 189 -28.30 -4.57 2.39
CA ALA A 189 -28.83 -5.93 2.47
C ALA A 189 -30.36 -5.96 2.27
N PHE A 190 -31.09 -4.98 2.83
CA PHE A 190 -32.55 -4.89 2.68
C PHE A 190 -33.01 -4.57 1.25
N GLU A 191 -32.18 -3.87 0.47
CA GLU A 191 -32.43 -3.63 -0.96
C GLU A 191 -32.07 -4.85 -1.81
N ALA A 192 -30.94 -5.51 -1.49
CA ALA A 192 -30.42 -6.64 -2.25
C ALA A 192 -31.18 -7.95 -2.02
N GLU A 193 -31.71 -8.20 -0.83
CA GLU A 193 -32.42 -9.44 -0.47
C GLU A 193 -33.90 -9.17 -0.11
N PRO A 194 -34.85 -9.39 -1.04
CA PRO A 194 -36.27 -9.15 -0.84
C PRO A 194 -36.90 -9.95 0.31
N GLN A 195 -36.27 -11.04 0.77
CA GLN A 195 -36.74 -11.82 1.91
C GLN A 195 -36.55 -11.08 3.25
N LEU A 196 -35.60 -10.16 3.38
CA LEU A 196 -35.37 -9.40 4.62
C LEU A 196 -36.54 -8.47 4.96
N PRO A 197 -37.04 -7.61 4.04
CA PRO A 197 -38.25 -6.82 4.28
C PRO A 197 -39.48 -7.67 4.59
N LYS A 198 -39.67 -8.78 3.87
CA LYS A 198 -40.82 -9.71 4.06
C LYS A 198 -40.79 -10.36 5.43
N SER A 199 -39.62 -10.86 5.85
CA SER A 199 -39.43 -11.52 7.15
C SER A 199 -39.63 -10.54 8.31
N THR A 200 -39.11 -9.32 8.18
CA THR A 200 -39.26 -8.27 9.21
C THR A 200 -40.72 -7.86 9.39
N LYS A 201 -41.48 -7.68 8.30
CA LYS A 201 -42.92 -7.38 8.34
C LYS A 201 -43.71 -8.52 8.98
N ARG A 202 -43.37 -9.78 8.67
CA ARG A 202 -44.02 -10.96 9.25
C ARG A 202 -43.75 -11.08 10.75
N MET A 203 -42.52 -10.85 11.20
CA MET A 203 -42.15 -10.89 12.62
C MET A 203 -42.78 -9.78 13.46
N LYS A 204 -42.89 -8.55 12.93
CA LYS A 204 -43.62 -7.46 13.61
C LYS A 204 -45.10 -7.78 13.83
N LYS A 205 -45.70 -8.56 12.91
CA LYS A 205 -47.10 -8.97 12.99
C LYS A 205 -47.36 -10.08 14.03
N LEU A 206 -46.31 -10.81 14.44
CA LEU A 206 -46.35 -11.83 15.49
C LEU A 206 -46.06 -11.29 16.92
N ARG A 207 -45.55 -10.06 17.04
CA ARG A 207 -45.30 -9.37 18.34
C ARG A 207 -46.46 -8.47 18.78
N ARG A 208 -47.53 -8.37 17.98
CA ARG A 208 -48.81 -7.75 18.35
C ARG A 208 -49.80 -8.86 18.68
#